data_AF-A0A832HRT2-F1
#
_entry.id   AF-A0A832HRT2-F1
#
_cell.length_a   1.000
_cell.length_b   1.000
_cell.length_c   1.000
_cell.angle_alpha   90.00
_cell.angle_beta   90.00
_cell.angle_gamma   90.00
#
_symmetry.space_group_name_H-M   'P 1'
#
loop_
_entity.id
_entity.type
_entity.pdbx_description
1 polymer ?
#
loop_
_entity_poly.entity_id
_entity_poly.type
_entity_poly.pdbx_seq_one_letter_code
_entity_poly.pdbx_strand_id
1 'polypeptide(L)'
;MNGAVGTLPYEGFRPVDGPWLDNNYTHRRNKPWRTFGRTTDVIGPTPAQLWVLIEEDPASVNDAAFAVGMNRAQWLDWPGTLHDFGCCVGFADGHTELHKWTDVRTRVTSGKVSRLEVPGSKDWLWLSQRTSARAN
;
A
#
# COMPACT_ATOMS: atom_id res chain seq x y z
N MET A 1 -2.66 -4.12 -5.96
CA MET A 1 -2.38 -5.09 -4.87
C MET A 1 -1.26 -4.58 -3.96
N ASN A 2 -1.26 -4.92 -2.66
CA ASN A 2 -0.23 -4.47 -1.71
C ASN A 2 1.19 -4.89 -2.13
N GLY A 3 2.08 -3.92 -2.35
CA GLY A 3 3.47 -4.18 -2.72
C GLY A 3 4.28 -4.97 -1.68
N ALA A 4 3.82 -5.03 -0.42
CA ALA A 4 4.42 -5.87 0.62
C ALA A 4 3.94 -7.33 0.59
N VAL A 5 2.87 -7.65 -0.15
CA VAL A 5 2.24 -8.98 -0.13
C VAL A 5 2.43 -9.67 -1.46
N GLY A 6 2.95 -10.89 -1.43
CA GLY A 6 3.11 -11.72 -2.62
C GLY A 6 4.28 -12.69 -2.51
N THR A 7 4.21 -13.76 -3.29
CA THR A 7 5.29 -14.76 -3.41
C THR A 7 5.93 -14.68 -4.79
N LEU A 8 7.27 -14.65 -4.83
CA LEU A 8 8.04 -14.82 -6.04
C LEU A 8 8.23 -16.32 -6.32
N PRO A 9 7.63 -16.87 -7.38
CA PRO A 9 7.59 -18.32 -7.59
C PRO A 9 8.93 -18.91 -8.11
N TYR A 10 9.82 -18.07 -8.63
CA TYR A 10 11.06 -18.51 -9.28
C TYR A 10 12.31 -18.47 -8.37
N GLU A 11 12.18 -17.99 -7.13
CA GLU A 11 13.30 -17.91 -6.16
C GLU A 11 12.96 -18.65 -4.86
N GLY A 12 12.57 -19.92 -4.97
CA GLY A 12 12.29 -20.77 -3.81
C GLY A 12 11.08 -20.34 -2.99
N PHE A 13 10.04 -19.78 -3.65
CA PHE A 13 8.80 -19.31 -3.02
C PHE A 13 9.06 -18.35 -1.85
N ARG A 14 9.79 -17.27 -2.12
CA ARG A 14 10.07 -16.22 -1.14
C ARG A 14 9.09 -15.05 -1.25
N PRO A 15 8.92 -14.24 -0.20
CA PRO A 15 8.20 -12.98 -0.30
C PRO A 15 8.77 -12.04 -1.37
N VAL A 16 7.89 -11.23 -1.96
CA VAL A 16 8.21 -10.12 -2.87
C VAL A 16 9.22 -9.14 -2.27
N ASP A 17 9.90 -8.39 -3.12
CA ASP A 17 10.82 -7.35 -2.66
C ASP A 17 10.11 -6.05 -2.27
N GLY A 18 8.89 -5.78 -2.74
CA GLY A 18 8.15 -4.55 -2.43
C GLY A 18 8.94 -3.26 -2.70
N PRO A 19 9.41 -3.05 -3.94
CA PRO A 19 10.52 -2.13 -4.24
C PRO A 19 10.25 -0.68 -3.79
N TRP A 20 9.00 -0.24 -3.81
CA TRP A 20 8.60 1.12 -3.44
C TRP A 20 8.38 1.36 -1.94
N LEU A 21 8.45 0.33 -1.08
CA LEU A 21 8.17 0.47 0.36
C LEU A 21 9.13 1.45 1.07
N ASP A 22 10.33 1.65 0.54
CA ASP A 22 11.29 2.62 1.06
C ASP A 22 11.20 4.02 0.40
N ASN A 23 10.18 4.21 -0.43
CA ASN A 23 9.91 5.37 -1.29
C ASN A 23 10.88 5.57 -2.47
N ASN A 24 11.88 4.69 -2.68
CA ASN A 24 12.99 4.94 -3.61
C ASN A 24 13.26 3.81 -4.62
N TYR A 25 12.40 2.79 -4.69
CA TYR A 25 12.57 1.60 -5.54
C TYR A 25 13.76 0.70 -5.15
N THR A 26 14.34 0.95 -3.98
CA THR A 26 15.53 0.24 -3.49
C THR A 26 15.21 -0.78 -2.41
N HIS A 27 13.94 -0.88 -2.01
CA HIS A 27 13.52 -1.82 -0.99
C HIS A 27 13.78 -3.25 -1.46
N ARG A 28 14.21 -4.08 -0.53
CA ARG A 28 14.39 -5.51 -0.72
C ARG A 28 13.65 -6.23 0.39
N ARG A 29 13.33 -7.50 0.15
CA ARG A 29 12.62 -8.36 1.10
C ARG A 29 13.07 -8.11 2.54
N ASN A 30 12.10 -7.76 3.40
CA ASN A 30 12.30 -7.53 4.83
C ASN A 30 13.38 -6.46 5.16
N LYS A 31 13.60 -5.44 4.33
CA LYS A 31 14.61 -4.39 4.55
C LYS A 31 14.21 -3.00 4.02
N PRO A 32 13.85 -2.03 4.89
CA PRO A 32 13.60 -2.15 6.34
C PRO A 32 12.14 -2.54 6.68
N TRP A 33 11.29 -2.76 5.69
CA TRP A 33 9.87 -3.10 5.88
C TRP A 33 9.62 -4.55 5.55
N ARG A 34 8.68 -5.17 6.26
CA ARG A 34 8.32 -6.58 6.06
C ARG A 34 7.63 -6.80 4.73
N THR A 35 7.85 -7.98 4.19
CA THR A 35 7.19 -8.50 2.99
C THR A 35 6.69 -9.90 3.29
N PHE A 36 5.47 -10.22 2.88
CA PHE A 36 4.73 -11.40 3.29
C PHE A 36 4.49 -12.30 2.07
N GLY A 37 5.09 -13.49 2.06
CA GLY A 37 4.89 -14.46 0.99
C GLY A 37 3.64 -15.31 1.24
N ARG A 38 3.44 -15.70 2.50
CA ARG A 38 2.35 -16.54 2.97
C ARG A 38 1.58 -15.83 4.08
N THR A 39 0.33 -16.25 4.29
CA THR A 39 -0.49 -15.76 5.40
C THR A 39 0.18 -15.97 6.76
N THR A 40 0.93 -17.06 6.94
CA THR A 40 1.70 -17.34 8.17
C THR A 40 2.87 -16.39 8.40
N ASP A 41 3.31 -15.65 7.38
CA ASP A 41 4.38 -14.66 7.52
C ASP A 41 3.84 -13.33 8.11
N VAL A 42 2.51 -13.14 8.13
CA VAL A 42 1.82 -11.94 8.63
C VAL A 42 1.86 -11.89 10.15
N ILE A 43 2.96 -11.38 10.69
CA ILE A 43 3.17 -11.20 12.14
C ILE A 43 2.95 -9.76 12.62
N GLY A 44 2.68 -8.83 11.69
CA GLY A 44 2.51 -7.41 11.97
C GLY A 44 2.49 -6.58 10.68
N PRO A 45 1.45 -5.75 10.42
CA PRO A 45 0.21 -5.61 11.18
C PRO A 45 -0.60 -6.93 11.24
N THR A 46 -1.61 -7.00 12.10
CA THR A 46 -2.48 -8.20 12.20
C THR A 46 -3.16 -8.48 10.86
N PRO A 47 -3.62 -9.71 10.55
CA PRO A 47 -4.32 -9.98 9.29
C PRO A 47 -5.52 -9.06 9.01
N ALA A 48 -6.29 -8.71 10.04
CA ALA A 48 -7.40 -7.74 9.98
C ALA A 48 -6.94 -6.28 9.77
N GLN A 49 -5.64 -6.01 9.84
CA GLN A 49 -5.06 -4.69 9.61
C GLN A 49 -4.08 -4.67 8.43
N LEU A 50 -3.82 -5.80 7.78
CA LEU A 50 -2.99 -5.86 6.59
C LEU A 50 -3.89 -5.83 5.36
N TRP A 51 -3.88 -4.73 4.62
CA TRP A 51 -4.62 -4.68 3.36
C TRP A 51 -3.90 -5.51 2.28
N VAL A 52 -4.67 -6.13 1.40
CA VAL A 52 -4.17 -6.95 0.27
C VAL A 52 -4.60 -6.37 -1.08
N LEU A 53 -5.83 -5.86 -1.16
CA LEU A 53 -6.41 -5.25 -2.35
C LEU A 53 -6.95 -3.86 -2.00
N ILE A 54 -6.81 -2.94 -2.94
CA ILE A 54 -7.31 -1.57 -2.82
C ILE A 54 -7.70 -1.09 -4.22
N GLU A 55 -8.72 -0.24 -4.30
CA GLU A 55 -9.04 0.50 -5.51
C GLU A 55 -8.01 1.61 -5.74
N GLU A 56 -7.50 1.69 -6.96
CA GLU A 56 -6.61 2.75 -7.41
C GLU A 56 -7.38 3.78 -8.25
N ASP A 57 -6.99 5.05 -8.18
CA ASP A 57 -7.56 6.09 -9.02
C ASP A 57 -7.41 5.73 -10.51
N PRO A 58 -8.49 5.82 -11.32
CA PRO A 58 -8.43 5.43 -12.74
C PRO A 58 -7.34 6.14 -13.54
N ALA A 59 -6.92 7.34 -13.13
CA ALA A 59 -5.86 8.08 -13.80
C ALA A 59 -4.45 7.60 -13.44
N SER A 60 -4.27 6.86 -12.32
CA SER A 60 -2.94 6.41 -11.86
C SER A 60 -2.63 4.94 -12.14
N VAL A 61 -3.64 4.11 -12.44
CA VAL A 61 -3.49 2.66 -12.69
C VAL A 61 -2.32 2.37 -13.62
N ASN A 62 -1.38 1.55 -13.16
CA ASN A 62 -0.15 1.21 -13.89
C ASN A 62 0.17 -0.30 -13.93
N ASP A 63 0.70 -0.88 -12.86
CA ASP A 63 1.43 -2.15 -12.84
C ASP A 63 0.66 -3.26 -12.10
N ALA A 64 -0.65 -3.11 -11.92
CA ALA A 64 -1.53 -3.98 -11.11
C ALA A 64 -1.09 -4.15 -9.63
N ALA A 65 -0.11 -3.36 -9.19
CA ALA A 65 0.34 -3.20 -7.82
C ALA A 65 -0.03 -1.80 -7.33
N PHE A 66 -0.03 -1.60 -6.02
CA PHE A 66 -0.26 -0.30 -5.41
C PHE A 66 0.87 -0.03 -4.41
N ALA A 67 1.66 0.99 -4.73
CA ALA A 67 2.87 1.40 -4.06
C ALA A 67 2.56 2.37 -2.92
N VAL A 68 2.93 1.96 -1.70
CA VAL A 68 2.92 2.84 -0.52
C VAL A 68 4.35 2.99 -0.05
N GLY A 69 4.88 4.20 -0.14
CA GLY A 69 6.18 4.51 0.42
C GLY A 69 6.05 4.77 1.92
N MET A 70 6.77 4.01 2.74
CA MET A 70 6.61 3.94 4.19
C MET A 70 7.61 4.80 4.99
N ASN A 71 8.71 5.25 4.37
CA ASN A 71 9.72 6.08 5.03
C ASN A 71 9.32 7.56 5.11
N ARG A 72 8.59 8.05 4.10
CA ARG A 72 8.07 9.42 4.05
C ARG A 72 6.63 9.42 3.55
N ALA A 73 5.85 10.38 4.05
CA ALA A 73 4.47 10.57 3.63
C ALA A 73 4.41 11.05 2.18
N GLN A 74 4.15 10.12 1.26
CA GLN A 74 4.16 10.36 -0.17
C GLN A 74 3.17 9.43 -0.88
N TRP A 75 2.32 10.01 -1.72
CA TRP A 75 1.57 9.25 -2.72
C TRP A 75 2.50 8.90 -3.87
N LEU A 76 2.67 7.59 -4.10
CA LEU A 76 3.38 7.02 -5.24
C LEU A 76 2.35 6.59 -6.28
N ASP A 77 1.42 5.74 -5.84
CA ASP A 77 0.13 5.47 -6.50
C ASP A 77 -0.99 6.15 -5.71
N TRP A 78 -2.09 6.44 -6.39
CA TRP A 78 -3.19 7.26 -5.86
C TRP A 78 -4.39 6.39 -5.52
N PRO A 79 -4.88 6.38 -4.27
CA PRO A 79 -6.02 5.55 -3.93
C PRO A 79 -7.29 6.08 -4.64
N GLY A 80 -8.21 5.17 -4.95
CA GLY A 80 -9.51 5.51 -5.50
C GLY A 80 -10.28 6.47 -4.59
N THR A 81 -11.01 7.41 -5.19
CA THR A 81 -11.80 8.41 -4.45
C THR A 81 -13.26 8.50 -4.93
N LEU A 82 -13.68 7.56 -5.78
CA LEU A 82 -14.95 7.61 -6.51
C LEU A 82 -16.18 7.27 -5.63
N HIS A 83 -15.98 6.66 -4.47
CA HIS A 83 -17.06 6.29 -3.55
C HIS A 83 -17.28 7.36 -2.47
N ASP A 84 -17.79 8.54 -2.86
CA ASP A 84 -18.01 9.69 -1.95
C ASP A 84 -16.73 10.08 -1.19
N PHE A 85 -15.66 10.27 -1.96
CA PHE A 85 -14.32 10.49 -1.43
C PHE A 85 -13.81 9.32 -0.58
N GLY A 86 -14.20 8.10 -0.95
CA GLY A 86 -13.76 6.85 -0.33
C GLY A 86 -13.30 5.80 -1.32
N CYS A 87 -12.82 4.69 -0.77
CA CYS A 87 -12.16 3.59 -1.46
C CYS A 87 -12.54 2.25 -0.80
N CYS A 88 -12.69 1.21 -1.61
CA CYS A 88 -12.85 -0.16 -1.12
C CYS A 88 -11.46 -0.77 -0.81
N VAL A 89 -11.26 -1.27 0.41
CA VAL A 89 -10.01 -1.88 0.88
C VAL A 89 -10.27 -3.28 1.41
N GLY A 90 -9.65 -4.30 0.83
CA GLY A 90 -9.74 -5.69 1.26
C GLY A 90 -8.55 -6.12 2.11
N PHE A 91 -8.79 -6.89 3.16
CA PHE A 91 -7.79 -7.26 4.18
C PHE A 91 -7.43 -8.75 4.17
N ALA A 92 -6.29 -9.08 4.80
CA ALA A 92 -5.70 -10.42 4.77
C ALA A 92 -6.50 -11.48 5.55
N ASP A 93 -7.43 -11.09 6.41
CA ASP A 93 -8.41 -11.98 7.07
C ASP A 93 -9.69 -12.21 6.23
N GLY A 94 -9.81 -11.55 5.07
CA GLY A 94 -10.91 -11.71 4.13
C GLY A 94 -12.04 -10.68 4.24
N HIS A 95 -12.01 -9.76 5.21
CA HIS A 95 -13.01 -8.69 5.25
C HIS A 95 -12.68 -7.54 4.28
N THR A 96 -13.62 -6.61 4.15
CA THR A 96 -13.48 -5.42 3.32
C THR A 96 -14.04 -4.21 4.07
N GLU A 97 -13.37 -3.08 3.95
CA GLU A 97 -13.82 -1.79 4.48
C GLU A 97 -14.07 -0.81 3.34
N LEU A 98 -15.14 -0.03 3.43
CA LEU A 98 -15.26 1.22 2.68
C LEU A 98 -14.62 2.34 3.50
N HIS A 99 -13.40 2.72 3.13
CA HIS A 99 -12.67 3.77 3.84
C HIS A 99 -12.95 5.14 3.21
N LYS A 100 -13.38 6.11 4.03
CA LYS A 100 -13.59 7.49 3.60
C LYS A 100 -12.36 8.34 3.92
N TRP A 101 -11.79 8.93 2.87
CA TRP A 101 -10.62 9.80 2.96
C TRP A 101 -10.96 11.14 3.60
N THR A 102 -9.98 11.75 4.25
CA THR A 102 -10.14 13.00 5.01
C THR A 102 -9.20 14.10 4.54
N ASP A 103 -8.10 13.74 3.89
CA ASP A 103 -7.12 14.66 3.35
C ASP A 103 -7.42 14.92 1.88
N VAL A 104 -7.72 16.18 1.53
CA VAL A 104 -8.04 16.58 0.15
C VAL A 104 -6.92 16.24 -0.85
N ARG A 105 -5.67 16.08 -0.37
CA ARG A 105 -4.50 15.69 -1.17
C ARG A 105 -4.51 14.21 -1.57
N THR A 106 -5.50 13.43 -1.14
CA THR A 106 -5.73 12.05 -1.57
C THR A 106 -6.41 11.97 -2.94
N ARG A 107 -6.99 13.08 -3.42
CA ARG A 107 -7.67 13.15 -4.72
C ARG A 107 -6.71 13.50 -5.85
N VAL A 108 -6.78 12.75 -6.95
CA VAL A 108 -6.17 13.18 -8.22
C VAL A 108 -6.92 14.41 -8.73
N THR A 109 -6.16 15.44 -9.14
CA THR A 109 -6.72 16.67 -9.71
C THR A 109 -6.22 16.86 -11.13
N SER A 110 -7.14 17.07 -12.07
CA SER A 110 -6.84 17.28 -13.49
C SER A 110 -5.95 16.18 -14.11
N GLY A 111 -6.13 14.93 -13.69
CA GLY A 111 -5.34 13.79 -14.17
C GLY A 111 -3.86 13.81 -13.76
N LYS A 112 -3.46 14.68 -12.83
CA LYS A 112 -2.06 14.77 -12.37
C LYS A 112 -1.78 13.68 -11.32
N VAL A 113 -1.05 12.66 -11.75
CA VAL A 113 -0.69 11.50 -10.92
C VAL A 113 0.80 11.45 -10.58
N SER A 114 1.51 12.58 -10.72
CA SER A 114 2.89 12.70 -10.25
C SER A 114 2.97 12.45 -8.74
N ARG A 115 4.08 11.87 -8.29
CA ARG A 115 4.35 11.65 -6.86
C ARG A 115 4.14 12.93 -6.07
N LEU A 116 3.43 12.84 -4.95
CA LEU A 116 3.10 13.98 -4.10
C LEU A 116 3.50 13.71 -2.66
N GLU A 117 4.33 14.58 -2.08
CA GLU A 117 4.58 14.56 -0.64
C GLU A 117 3.37 15.10 0.13
N VAL A 118 2.95 14.35 1.14
CA VAL A 118 1.75 14.64 1.94
C VAL A 118 2.06 14.58 3.44
N PRO A 119 3.04 15.37 3.93
CA PRO A 119 3.36 15.40 5.36
C PRO A 119 2.11 15.72 6.19
N GLY A 120 1.96 15.00 7.30
CA GLY A 120 0.81 15.11 8.21
C GLY A 120 -0.51 14.52 7.68
N SER A 121 -0.51 13.87 6.51
CA SER A 121 -1.73 13.24 5.97
C SER A 121 -2.19 12.08 6.84
N LYS A 122 -3.43 12.17 7.31
CA LYS A 122 -4.09 11.10 8.07
C LYS A 122 -4.40 9.89 7.20
N ASP A 123 -4.69 10.13 5.92
CA ASP A 123 -5.03 9.09 4.95
C ASP A 123 -3.81 8.25 4.60
N TRP A 124 -2.66 8.89 4.31
CA TRP A 124 -1.39 8.17 4.13
C TRP A 124 -0.98 7.44 5.40
N LEU A 125 -1.15 8.04 6.58
CA LEU A 125 -0.81 7.39 7.85
C LEU A 125 -1.68 6.14 8.08
N TRP A 126 -2.99 6.25 7.82
CA TRP A 126 -3.93 5.13 7.96
C TRP A 126 -3.55 3.96 7.04
N LEU A 127 -3.21 4.26 5.79
CA LEU A 127 -2.84 3.24 4.80
C LEU A 127 -1.45 2.66 5.08
N SER A 128 -0.46 3.48 5.43
CA SER A 128 0.90 3.02 5.73
C SER A 128 0.93 2.08 6.94
N GLN A 129 0.21 2.40 8.02
CA GLN A 129 0.04 1.52 9.19
C GLN A 129 -0.55 0.14 8.85
N ARG A 130 -1.26 0.04 7.72
CA ARG A 130 -1.91 -1.18 7.22
C ARG A 130 -1.16 -1.85 6.07
N THR A 131 -0.06 -1.25 5.61
CA THR A 131 0.70 -1.74 4.45
C THR A 131 1.74 -2.77 4.88
N SER A 132 2.50 -2.46 5.93
CA SER A 132 3.61 -3.29 6.41
C SER A 132 4.03 -2.86 7.83
N ALA A 133 4.97 -3.59 8.43
CA ALA A 133 5.64 -3.23 9.68
C ALA A 133 7.16 -3.27 9.51
N ARG A 134 7.90 -2.70 10.46
CA ARG A 134 9.37 -2.78 10.47
C ARG A 134 9.83 -4.24 10.53
N ALA A 135 10.82 -4.56 9.71
CA ALA A 135 11.61 -5.78 9.86
C ALA A 135 12.67 -5.51 10.93
N ASN A 136 12.70 -6.36 11.96
CA ASN A 136 13.72 -6.31 13.01
C ASN A 136 15.04 -6.85 12.48
#